data_AF-A0AAW6KM10-F1
#
_entry.id   AF-A0AAW6KM10-F1
#
_cell.length_a   1.000
_cell.length_b   1.000
_cell.length_c   1.000
_cell.angle_alpha   90.00
_cell.angle_beta   90.00
_cell.angle_gamma   90.00
#
_symmetry.space_group_name_H-M   'P 1'
#
loop_
_entity.id
_entity.type
_entity.pdbx_description
1 polymer ?
#
loop_
_entity_poly.entity_id
_entity_poly.type
_entity_poly.pdbx_seq_one_letter_code
_entity_poly.pdbx_strand_id
1 'polypeptide(L)'
;AFSDKLFLFLSADLPRSSISAIMTHEYNHVCRLENMPKEEKKMTLLDTIILEGIAEYAVFERLGEAETAAWTSYYSEKQLCHFQDRFVKPHFELRRHDNRLFSNILFGKGPYPDMVGYAVGYSIVKKYLSARNLKVADVLSFPSEDFIKLSL
;
A
#
# COMPACT_ATOMS: atom_id res chain seq x y z
N ALA A 1 9.38 -6.03 -5.45
CA ALA A 1 9.01 -6.04 -6.88
C ALA A 1 10.20 -5.62 -7.73
N PHE A 2 10.33 -6.18 -8.94
CA PHE A 2 11.27 -5.68 -9.95
C PHE A 2 10.53 -4.67 -10.82
N SER A 3 11.25 -3.69 -11.37
CA SER A 3 10.62 -2.68 -12.22
C SER A 3 10.28 -3.22 -13.62
N ASP A 4 10.89 -4.33 -14.04
CA ASP A 4 10.72 -4.90 -15.38
C ASP A 4 10.25 -6.37 -15.40
N LYS A 5 10.02 -6.97 -14.22
CA LYS A 5 9.70 -8.41 -14.09
C LYS A 5 8.71 -8.68 -12.96
N LEU A 6 7.94 -9.75 -13.15
CA LEU A 6 6.97 -10.27 -12.20
C LEU A 6 7.16 -11.76 -12.04
N PHE A 7 7.28 -12.24 -10.80
CA PHE A 7 7.34 -13.65 -10.47
C PHE A 7 6.20 -13.98 -9.51
N LEU A 8 5.27 -14.84 -9.93
CA LEU A 8 4.16 -15.28 -9.09
C LEU A 8 4.34 -16.75 -8.72
N PHE A 9 4.31 -17.03 -7.42
CA PHE A 9 4.32 -18.39 -6.88
C PHE A 9 2.90 -18.74 -6.44
N LEU A 10 2.19 -19.50 -7.27
CA LEU A 10 0.77 -19.78 -7.11
C LEU A 10 0.53 -21.24 -6.73
N SER A 11 -0.41 -21.48 -5.82
CA SER A 11 -0.95 -22.83 -5.59
C SER A 11 -1.84 -23.24 -6.76
N ALA A 12 -1.88 -24.54 -7.07
CA ALA A 12 -2.67 -25.08 -8.18
C ALA A 12 -4.18 -24.86 -8.01
N ASP A 13 -4.65 -24.75 -6.76
CA ASP A 13 -6.09 -24.70 -6.43
C ASP A 13 -6.63 -23.27 -6.25
N LEU A 14 -5.87 -22.25 -6.64
CA LEU A 14 -6.34 -20.86 -6.51
C LEU A 14 -7.47 -20.54 -7.51
N PRO A 15 -8.57 -19.91 -7.07
CA PRO A 15 -9.60 -19.47 -7.99
C PRO A 15 -9.07 -18.36 -8.90
N ARG A 16 -9.62 -18.28 -10.11
CA ARG A 16 -9.20 -17.29 -11.13
C ARG A 16 -9.29 -15.84 -10.66
N SER A 17 -10.24 -15.54 -9.76
CA SER A 17 -10.40 -14.19 -9.20
C SER A 17 -9.21 -13.82 -8.31
N SER A 18 -8.78 -14.71 -7.42
CA SER A 18 -7.57 -14.51 -6.61
C SER A 18 -6.31 -14.37 -7.47
N ILE A 19 -6.17 -15.14 -8.55
CA ILE A 19 -5.05 -14.98 -9.49
C ILE A 19 -5.10 -13.59 -10.14
N SER A 20 -6.30 -13.12 -10.52
CA SER A 20 -6.49 -11.78 -11.10
C SER A 20 -6.17 -10.66 -10.11
N ALA A 21 -6.54 -10.84 -8.84
CA ALA A 21 -6.23 -9.89 -7.77
C ALA A 21 -4.72 -9.80 -7.52
N ILE A 22 -4.05 -10.95 -7.33
CA ILE A 22 -2.59 -11.02 -7.16
C ILE A 22 -1.88 -10.40 -8.36
N MET A 23 -2.29 -10.76 -9.58
CA MET A 23 -1.69 -10.21 -10.79
C MET A 23 -1.89 -8.69 -10.88
N THR A 24 -3.07 -8.18 -10.53
CA THR A 24 -3.36 -6.74 -10.54
C THR A 24 -2.50 -6.00 -9.52
N HIS A 25 -2.39 -6.52 -8.30
CA HIS A 25 -1.58 -5.95 -7.22
C HIS A 25 -0.09 -5.92 -7.62
N GLU A 26 0.47 -7.09 -7.95
CA GLU A 26 1.90 -7.24 -8.21
C GLU A 26 2.34 -6.51 -9.49
N TYR A 27 1.49 -6.47 -10.52
CA TYR A 27 1.76 -5.65 -11.72
C TYR A 27 1.75 -4.17 -11.42
N ASN A 28 0.90 -3.72 -10.49
CA ASN A 28 0.86 -2.32 -10.12
C ASN A 28 2.19 -1.84 -9.53
N HIS A 29 2.88 -2.68 -8.75
CA HIS A 29 4.23 -2.35 -8.29
C HIS A 29 5.20 -2.11 -9.44
N VAL A 30 5.15 -2.92 -10.50
CA VAL A 30 5.97 -2.74 -11.71
C VAL A 30 5.68 -1.36 -12.30
N CYS A 31 4.40 -1.04 -12.54
CA CYS A 31 3.97 0.25 -13.09
C CYS A 31 4.43 1.44 -12.22
N ARG A 32 4.28 1.34 -10.90
CA ARG A 32 4.65 2.39 -9.96
C ARG A 32 6.16 2.60 -9.91
N LEU A 33 6.95 1.53 -9.86
CA LEU A 33 8.40 1.61 -9.79
C LEU A 33 9.02 2.16 -11.09
N GLU A 34 8.45 1.84 -12.25
CA GLU A 34 8.88 2.40 -13.54
C GLU A 34 8.59 3.91 -13.64
N ASN A 35 7.47 4.38 -13.08
CA ASN A 35 7.06 5.79 -13.15
C ASN A 35 7.59 6.66 -12.00
N MET A 36 8.10 6.05 -10.93
CA MET A 36 8.68 6.75 -9.78
C MET A 36 10.02 6.11 -9.38
N PRO A 37 11.10 6.37 -10.15
CA PRO A 37 12.40 5.78 -9.88
C PRO A 37 13.04 6.46 -8.66
N LYS A 38 12.67 5.99 -7.46
CA LYS A 38 13.43 6.20 -6.23
C LYS A 38 14.29 4.98 -6.00
N GLU A 39 15.59 5.18 -5.77
CA GLU A 39 16.48 4.08 -5.39
C GLU A 39 15.90 3.32 -4.19
N GLU A 40 15.86 1.99 -4.25
CA GLU A 40 15.29 1.15 -3.17
C GLU A 40 15.88 1.50 -1.79
N LYS A 41 17.18 1.85 -1.74
CA LYS A 41 17.89 2.27 -0.52
C LYS A 41 17.36 3.55 0.12
N LYS A 42 16.66 4.38 -0.66
CA LYS A 42 16.07 5.65 -0.23
C LYS A 42 14.58 5.51 0.07
N MET A 43 13.96 4.34 -0.13
CA MET A 43 12.55 4.13 0.19
C MET A 43 12.31 4.23 1.69
N THR A 44 11.32 5.05 2.03
CA THR A 44 10.87 5.26 3.40
C THR A 44 9.62 4.41 3.70
N LEU A 45 9.16 4.45 4.95
CA LEU A 45 7.92 3.80 5.35
C LEU A 45 6.74 4.39 4.58
N LEU A 46 6.71 5.72 4.40
CA LEU A 46 5.68 6.39 3.61
C LEU A 46 5.67 5.87 2.16
N ASP A 47 6.84 5.80 1.51
CA ASP A 47 6.92 5.27 0.15
C ASP A 47 6.36 3.85 0.06
N THR A 48 6.67 3.02 1.05
CA THR A 48 6.25 1.63 1.08
C THR A 48 4.75 1.51 1.27
N ILE A 49 4.17 2.16 2.27
CA ILE A 49 2.72 2.04 2.52
C ILE A 49 1.89 2.66 1.38
N ILE A 50 2.40 3.68 0.69
CA ILE A 50 1.73 4.26 -0.48
C ILE A 50 1.87 3.32 -1.69
N LEU A 51 3.03 2.71 -1.91
CA LEU A 51 3.24 1.68 -2.94
C LEU A 51 2.24 0.52 -2.77
N GLU A 52 2.14 -0.03 -1.56
CA GLU A 52 1.20 -1.11 -1.23
C GLU A 52 -0.26 -0.64 -1.36
N GLY A 53 -0.56 0.58 -0.89
CA GLY A 53 -1.90 1.15 -0.95
C GLY A 53 -2.41 1.38 -2.38
N ILE A 54 -1.55 1.84 -3.30
CA ILE A 54 -1.90 2.02 -4.72
C ILE A 54 -2.13 0.67 -5.39
N ALA A 55 -1.28 -0.33 -5.09
CA ALA A 55 -1.43 -1.67 -5.63
C ALA A 55 -2.76 -2.31 -5.20
N GLU A 56 -3.11 -2.20 -3.92
CA GLU A 56 -4.37 -2.73 -3.42
C GLU A 56 -5.59 -1.94 -3.92
N TYR A 57 -5.48 -0.62 -4.06
CA TYR A 57 -6.56 0.17 -4.65
C TYR A 57 -6.76 -0.17 -6.13
N ALA A 58 -5.73 -0.60 -6.86
CA ALA A 58 -5.88 -1.09 -8.23
C ALA A 58 -6.74 -2.37 -8.29
N VAL A 59 -6.61 -3.26 -7.29
CA VAL A 59 -7.48 -4.43 -7.13
C VAL A 59 -8.92 -3.97 -6.90
N PHE A 60 -9.14 -3.06 -5.95
CA PHE A 60 -10.45 -2.47 -5.69
C PHE A 60 -11.09 -1.84 -6.95
N GLU A 61 -10.33 -1.00 -7.67
CA GLU A 61 -10.80 -0.29 -8.87
C GLU A 61 -11.21 -1.27 -9.98
N ARG A 62 -10.46 -2.36 -10.17
CA ARG A 62 -10.64 -3.28 -11.30
C ARG A 62 -11.59 -4.44 -11.00
N LEU A 63 -11.54 -4.98 -9.78
CA LEU A 63 -12.17 -6.24 -9.40
C LEU A 63 -13.22 -6.09 -8.29
N GLY A 64 -13.26 -4.93 -7.64
CA GLY A 64 -14.20 -4.61 -6.56
C GLY A 64 -13.68 -5.00 -5.17
N GLU A 65 -14.41 -4.54 -4.15
CA GLU A 65 -14.01 -4.66 -2.74
C GLU A 65 -13.90 -6.11 -2.26
N ALA A 66 -14.72 -7.01 -2.79
CA ALA A 66 -14.72 -8.43 -2.41
C ALA A 66 -13.41 -9.16 -2.77
N GLU A 67 -12.64 -8.64 -3.72
CA GLU A 67 -11.38 -9.25 -4.17
C GLU A 67 -10.15 -8.60 -3.52
N THR A 68 -10.35 -7.57 -2.68
CA THR A 68 -9.26 -6.95 -1.92
C THR A 68 -8.81 -7.83 -0.76
N ALA A 69 -7.56 -7.66 -0.33
CA ALA A 69 -6.97 -8.39 0.77
C ALA A 69 -7.72 -8.13 2.09
N ALA A 70 -7.82 -9.14 2.94
CA ALA A 70 -8.63 -9.08 4.17
C ALA A 70 -8.24 -7.90 5.09
N TRP A 71 -6.94 -7.56 5.15
CA TRP A 71 -6.42 -6.47 5.99
C TRP A 71 -6.98 -5.09 5.65
N THR A 72 -7.58 -4.91 4.46
CA THR A 72 -8.28 -3.67 4.07
C THR A 72 -9.53 -3.39 4.91
N SER A 73 -10.08 -4.43 5.56
CA SER A 73 -11.33 -4.38 6.33
C SER A 73 -11.16 -4.61 7.84
N TYR A 74 -9.93 -4.80 8.32
CA TYR A 74 -9.67 -5.12 9.74
C TYR A 74 -10.11 -4.02 10.70
N TYR A 75 -10.10 -2.77 10.23
CA TYR A 75 -10.23 -1.59 11.09
C TYR A 75 -11.29 -0.63 10.58
N SER A 76 -12.05 -0.07 11.51
CA SER A 76 -12.92 1.07 11.22
C SER A 76 -12.12 2.31 10.85
N GLU A 77 -12.77 3.27 10.17
CA GLU A 77 -12.13 4.54 9.82
C GLU A 77 -11.55 5.28 11.03
N LYS A 78 -12.26 5.28 12.17
CA LYS A 78 -11.77 5.90 13.42
C LYS A 78 -10.48 5.24 13.92
N GLN A 79 -10.39 3.91 13.83
CA GLN A 79 -9.17 3.19 14.20
C GLN A 79 -8.03 3.50 13.23
N LEU A 80 -8.30 3.53 11.92
CA LEU A 80 -7.30 3.86 10.91
C LEU A 80 -6.73 5.27 11.10
N CYS A 81 -7.58 6.27 11.39
CA CYS A 81 -7.12 7.61 11.72
C CYS A 81 -6.24 7.60 13.00
N HIS A 82 -6.68 6.92 14.06
CA HIS A 82 -5.88 6.79 15.29
C HIS A 82 -4.52 6.12 15.04
N PHE A 83 -4.51 5.04 14.25
CA PHE A 83 -3.30 4.28 13.96
C PHE A 83 -2.35 5.06 13.05
N GLN A 84 -2.87 5.77 12.05
CA GLN A 84 -2.09 6.67 11.23
C GLN A 84 -1.34 7.68 12.10
N ASP A 85 -2.04 8.42 12.96
CA ASP A 85 -1.42 9.47 13.78
C ASP A 85 -0.47 8.93 14.84
N ARG A 86 -0.83 7.80 15.48
CA ARG A 86 -0.07 7.26 16.60
C ARG A 86 1.11 6.39 16.18
N PHE A 87 0.93 5.54 15.17
CA PHE A 87 1.86 4.44 14.89
C PHE A 87 2.62 4.57 13.57
N VAL A 88 2.07 5.27 12.57
CA VAL A 88 2.66 5.29 11.23
C VAL A 88 3.29 6.66 10.92
N LYS A 89 2.54 7.75 11.09
CA LYS A 89 2.94 9.12 10.76
C LYS A 89 4.24 9.58 11.44
N PRO A 90 4.52 9.28 12.73
CA PRO A 90 5.80 9.64 13.35
C PRO A 90 7.03 9.00 12.70
N HIS A 91 6.81 7.98 11.85
CA HIS A 91 7.85 7.16 11.25
C HIS A 91 7.82 7.20 9.71
N PHE A 92 7.14 8.16 9.08
CA PHE A 92 7.09 8.26 7.61
C PHE A 92 8.46 8.28 6.95
N GLU A 93 9.43 8.98 7.51
CA GLU A 93 10.80 9.07 6.99
C GLU A 93 11.70 7.87 7.34
N LEU A 94 11.16 6.87 8.05
CA LEU A 94 11.93 5.71 8.47
C LEU A 94 12.34 4.87 7.26
N ARG A 95 13.64 4.64 7.07
CA ARG A 95 14.17 3.85 5.96
C ARG A 95 14.22 2.36 6.25
N ARG A 96 14.09 1.55 5.20
CA ARG A 96 14.01 0.08 5.28
C ARG A 96 15.26 -0.61 5.82
N HIS A 97 16.45 -0.14 5.44
CA HIS A 97 17.71 -0.87 5.65
C HIS A 97 18.21 -0.90 7.10
N ASP A 98 17.70 -0.02 7.96
CA ASP A 98 18.33 0.25 9.25
C ASP A 98 17.47 -0.13 10.47
N ASN A 99 16.26 -0.70 10.30
CA ASN A 99 15.35 -0.73 11.44
C ASN A 99 14.31 -1.87 11.51
N ARG A 100 14.40 -2.69 12.57
CA ARG A 100 13.36 -3.64 13.00
C ARG A 100 11.99 -2.97 13.22
N LEU A 101 11.99 -1.70 13.64
CA LEU A 101 10.80 -0.88 13.81
C LEU A 101 10.01 -0.76 12.51
N PHE A 102 10.70 -0.63 11.36
CA PHE A 102 10.06 -0.53 10.06
C PHE A 102 9.16 -1.73 9.81
N SER A 103 9.70 -2.95 9.95
CA SER A 103 8.94 -4.19 9.78
C SER A 103 7.86 -4.36 10.87
N ASN A 104 8.12 -3.90 12.10
CA ASN A 104 7.13 -3.99 13.17
C ASN A 104 5.90 -3.12 12.90
N ILE A 105 6.08 -1.92 12.36
CA ILE A 105 4.98 -1.04 11.96
C ILE A 105 4.31 -1.59 10.69
N LEU A 106 5.10 -1.96 9.68
CA LEU A 106 4.55 -2.42 8.41
C LEU A 106 3.64 -3.65 8.60
N PHE A 107 4.12 -4.65 9.33
CA PHE A 107 3.40 -5.92 9.52
C PHE A 107 2.58 -6.01 10.81
N GLY A 108 2.70 -5.05 11.74
CA GLY A 108 1.96 -5.12 13.00
C GLY A 108 2.52 -6.14 14.00
N LYS A 109 3.72 -5.89 14.55
CA LYS A 109 4.35 -6.76 15.55
C LYS A 109 4.48 -6.10 16.91
N GLY A 110 4.29 -6.84 18.00
CA GLY A 110 4.43 -6.31 19.35
C GLY A 110 3.28 -5.37 19.70
N PRO A 111 3.51 -4.06 19.96
CA PRO A 111 2.44 -3.13 20.32
C PRO A 111 1.64 -2.64 19.10
N TYR A 112 2.07 -2.95 17.88
CA TYR A 112 1.44 -2.48 16.64
C TYR A 112 0.29 -3.41 16.23
N PRO A 113 -0.88 -2.87 15.85
CA PRO A 113 -1.99 -3.66 15.29
C PRO A 113 -1.56 -4.41 14.04
N ASP A 114 -2.12 -5.60 13.82
CA ASP A 114 -1.82 -6.47 12.67
C ASP A 114 -1.94 -5.73 11.33
N MET A 115 -0.92 -5.88 10.47
CA MET A 115 -0.90 -5.25 9.13
C MET A 115 -1.13 -3.72 9.12
N VAL A 116 -0.86 -3.01 10.21
CA VAL A 116 -1.21 -1.58 10.35
C VAL A 116 -0.60 -0.70 9.26
N GLY A 117 0.63 -0.99 8.80
CA GLY A 117 1.22 -0.24 7.69
C GLY A 117 0.43 -0.38 6.39
N TYR A 118 0.05 -1.61 6.01
CA TYR A 118 -0.75 -1.88 4.82
C TYR A 118 -2.14 -1.26 4.92
N ALA A 119 -2.85 -1.50 6.04
CA ALA A 119 -4.20 -1.01 6.24
C ALA A 119 -4.27 0.54 6.23
N VAL A 120 -3.31 1.21 6.88
CA VAL A 120 -3.21 2.68 6.85
C VAL A 120 -2.83 3.18 5.46
N GLY A 121 -1.87 2.54 4.77
CA GLY A 121 -1.47 2.91 3.41
C GLY A 121 -2.63 2.87 2.42
N TYR A 122 -3.37 1.77 2.38
CA TYR A 122 -4.58 1.63 1.57
C TYR A 122 -5.65 2.67 1.94
N SER A 123 -5.88 2.93 3.22
CA SER A 123 -6.84 3.95 3.67
C SER A 123 -6.49 5.35 3.17
N ILE A 124 -5.21 5.74 3.27
CA ILE A 124 -4.71 7.03 2.75
C ILE A 124 -4.97 7.14 1.25
N VAL A 125 -4.58 6.12 0.48
CA VAL A 125 -4.76 6.09 -0.98
C VAL A 125 -6.24 6.12 -1.36
N LYS A 126 -7.07 5.26 -0.76
CA LYS A 126 -8.51 5.19 -1.02
C LYS A 126 -9.18 6.54 -0.78
N LYS A 127 -8.86 7.22 0.33
CA LYS A 127 -9.37 8.57 0.62
C LYS A 127 -8.89 9.60 -0.41
N TYR A 128 -7.60 9.58 -0.74
CA TYR A 128 -7.01 10.55 -1.66
C TYR A 128 -7.62 10.48 -3.06
N LEU A 129 -7.72 9.27 -3.63
CA LEU A 129 -8.25 9.04 -4.97
C LEU A 129 -9.76 9.32 -5.02
N SER A 130 -10.52 8.80 -4.04
CA SER A 130 -11.99 8.97 -4.01
C SER A 130 -12.40 10.43 -3.86
N ALA A 131 -11.70 11.20 -3.01
CA ALA A 131 -11.99 12.63 -2.82
C ALA A 131 -11.73 13.49 -4.07
N ARG A 132 -10.92 13.00 -5.01
CA ARG A 132 -10.53 13.71 -6.24
C ARG A 132 -11.09 13.07 -7.50
N ASN A 133 -11.84 11.98 -7.37
CA ASN A 133 -12.31 11.16 -8.49
C ASN A 133 -11.18 10.77 -9.46
N LEU A 134 -10.01 10.41 -8.89
CA LEU A 134 -8.83 9.97 -9.63
C LEU A 134 -8.77 8.44 -9.70
N LYS A 135 -8.16 7.93 -10.76
CA LYS A 135 -7.84 6.51 -10.93
C LYS A 135 -6.39 6.25 -10.58
N VAL A 136 -6.05 4.97 -10.39
CA VAL A 136 -4.66 4.55 -10.15
C VAL A 136 -3.71 5.03 -11.24
N ALA A 137 -4.14 4.96 -12.51
CA ALA A 137 -3.32 5.38 -13.64
C ALA A 137 -2.90 6.86 -13.59
N ASP A 138 -3.72 7.72 -12.95
CA ASP A 138 -3.47 9.16 -12.88
C ASP A 138 -2.36 9.51 -11.88
N VAL A 139 -2.07 8.62 -10.92
CA VAL A 139 -1.22 8.92 -9.76
C VAL A 139 0.07 8.12 -9.71
N LEU A 140 0.34 7.26 -10.71
CA LEU A 140 1.52 6.38 -10.73
C LEU A 140 2.85 7.12 -10.60
N SER A 141 2.95 8.36 -11.05
CA SER A 141 4.16 9.19 -10.94
C SER A 141 4.17 10.16 -9.74
N PHE A 142 3.08 10.24 -8.98
CA PHE A 142 2.95 11.23 -7.91
C PHE A 142 3.87 10.89 -6.74
N PRO A 143 4.62 11.84 -6.16
CA PRO A 143 5.35 11.62 -4.92
C PRO A 143 4.46 11.10 -3.79
N SER A 144 5.00 10.22 -2.93
CA SER A 144 4.26 9.63 -1.81
C SER A 144 3.75 10.69 -0.82
N GLU A 145 4.46 11.81 -0.72
CA GLU A 145 4.13 12.97 0.12
C GLU A 145 2.83 13.66 -0.33
N ASP A 146 2.47 13.58 -1.61
CA ASP A 146 1.24 14.21 -2.11
C ASP A 146 -0.02 13.58 -1.52
N PHE A 147 0.03 12.29 -1.19
CA PHE A 147 -1.07 11.55 -0.60
C PHE A 147 -1.40 11.98 0.84
N ILE A 148 -0.44 12.58 1.54
CA ILE A 148 -0.59 13.00 2.95
C ILE A 148 -0.78 14.51 3.14
N LYS A 149 -0.57 15.32 2.08
CA LYS A 149 -0.72 16.79 2.13
C LYS A 149 -2.13 17.26 2.48
N LEU A 150 -3.14 16.42 2.31
CA LEU A 150 -4.56 16.76 2.51
C LEU A 150 -5.28 15.84 3.51
N SER A 151 -4.53 15.05 4.28
CA SER A 151 -5.05 14.25 5.40
C SER A 151 -5.01 15.01 6.74
N LEU A 152 -5.30 16.32 6.71
CA LEU A 152 -5.58 17.16 7.88
C LEU A 152 -7.06 17.50 7.92
#